data_AF-A0A6G1E819-F1
#
_entry.id   AF-A0A6G1E819-F1
#
_cell.length_a   1.000
_cell.length_b   1.000
_cell.length_c   1.000
_cell.angle_alpha   90.00
_cell.angle_beta   90.00
_cell.angle_gamma   90.00
#
_symmetry.space_group_name_H-M   'P 1'
#
loop_
_entity.id
_entity.type
_entity.pdbx_description
1 polymer ?
#
loop_
_entity_poly.entity_id
_entity_poly.type
_entity_poly.pdbx_seq_one_letter_code
_entity_poly.pdbx_strand_id
1 'polypeptide(L)'
;MVSLIKQDGVLSFGHGWKNFVVDNDISVGEFLVFRQIARSVFTMQIFALSACERIHLCERNNRQSRKRKPRRQTGYPANQMVEGIPVNHWRGPGGDEIGAKETWWQQIHGN
;
A
#
# COMPACT_ATOMS: atom_id res chain seq x y z
N MET A 1 -0.97 -27.87 -12.81
CA MET A 1 -2.23 -28.48 -13.29
C MET A 1 -2.32 -29.89 -12.71
N VAL A 2 -3.47 -30.26 -12.14
CA VAL A 2 -3.69 -31.60 -11.55
C VAL A 2 -4.47 -32.45 -12.56
N SER A 3 -4.02 -33.67 -12.80
CA SER A 3 -4.73 -34.62 -13.69
C SER A 3 -5.70 -35.50 -12.90
N LEU A 4 -6.79 -35.90 -13.55
CA LEU A 4 -7.77 -36.85 -13.02
C LEU A 4 -7.63 -38.18 -13.76
N ILE A 5 -7.50 -39.29 -13.03
CA ILE A 5 -7.32 -40.65 -13.56
C ILE A 5 -8.52 -41.48 -13.16
N LYS A 6 -9.04 -42.29 -14.09
CA LYS A 6 -10.07 -43.31 -13.81
C LYS A 6 -9.47 -44.69 -14.02
N GLN A 7 -9.36 -45.48 -12.95
CA GLN A 7 -8.82 -46.84 -12.99
C GLN A 7 -9.74 -47.74 -12.16
N ASP A 8 -10.16 -48.88 -12.73
CA ASP A 8 -11.04 -49.86 -12.07
C ASP A 8 -12.34 -49.25 -11.51
N GLY A 9 -12.90 -48.27 -12.21
CA GLY A 9 -14.10 -47.54 -11.78
C GLY A 9 -13.84 -46.48 -10.69
N VAL A 10 -12.63 -46.42 -10.14
CA VAL A 10 -12.21 -45.43 -9.14
C VAL A 10 -11.65 -44.20 -9.83
N LEU A 11 -12.09 -43.03 -9.37
CA LEU A 11 -11.61 -41.74 -9.84
C LEU A 11 -10.61 -41.19 -8.82
N SER A 12 -9.41 -40.81 -9.26
CA SER A 12 -8.34 -40.36 -8.38
C SER A 12 -7.51 -39.24 -9.01
N PHE A 13 -6.93 -38.37 -8.18
CA PHE A 13 -6.02 -37.31 -8.64
C PHE A 13 -4.62 -37.87 -8.85
N GLY A 14 -4.09 -37.66 -10.05
CA GLY A 14 -2.81 -38.20 -10.49
C GLY A 14 -1.69 -37.17 -10.47
N HIS A 15 -1.01 -37.04 -11.61
CA HIS A 15 0.07 -36.08 -11.81
C HIS A 15 -0.32 -34.66 -11.36
N GLY A 16 0.58 -34.01 -10.61
CA GLY A 16 0.38 -32.68 -10.07
C GLY A 16 -0.35 -32.64 -8.72
N TRP A 17 -1.01 -33.72 -8.27
CA TRP A 17 -1.72 -33.74 -6.99
C TRP A 17 -0.79 -33.53 -5.78
N LYS A 18 0.35 -34.23 -5.74
CA LYS A 18 1.31 -34.09 -4.64
C LYS A 18 1.80 -32.65 -4.48
N ASN A 19 2.20 -32.01 -5.59
CA ASN A 19 2.67 -30.62 -5.57
C ASN A 19 1.52 -29.69 -5.17
N PHE A 20 0.32 -29.93 -5.68
CA PHE A 20 -0.86 -29.16 -5.32
C PHE A 20 -1.15 -29.18 -3.81
N VAL A 21 -1.06 -30.35 -3.16
CA VAL A 21 -1.22 -30.50 -1.71
C VAL A 21 -0.16 -29.70 -0.94
N VAL A 22 1.10 -29.76 -1.38
CA VAL A 22 2.22 -29.04 -0.74
C VAL A 22 2.08 -27.53 -0.92
N ASP A 23 1.81 -27.07 -2.15
CA ASP A 23 1.73 -25.65 -2.49
C ASP A 23 0.56 -24.94 -1.77
N ASN A 24 -0.48 -25.69 -1.42
CA ASN A 24 -1.66 -25.16 -0.73
C ASN A 24 -1.71 -25.51 0.77
N ASP A 25 -0.68 -26.19 1.29
CA ASP A 25 -0.58 -26.62 2.69
C ASP A 25 -1.86 -27.35 3.16
N ILE A 26 -2.28 -28.33 2.37
CA ILE A 26 -3.52 -29.07 2.61
C ILE A 26 -3.27 -30.19 3.61
N SER A 27 -4.04 -30.17 4.68
CA SER A 27 -3.97 -31.13 5.78
C SER A 27 -5.15 -32.10 5.78
N VAL A 28 -4.97 -33.25 6.44
CA VAL A 28 -6.05 -34.21 6.64
C VAL A 28 -7.19 -33.56 7.43
N GLY A 29 -8.42 -33.77 6.96
CA GLY A 29 -9.64 -33.23 7.56
C GLY A 29 -10.11 -31.91 6.95
N GLU A 30 -9.30 -31.25 6.12
CA GLU A 30 -9.76 -30.13 5.31
C GLU A 30 -10.67 -30.61 4.17
N PHE A 31 -11.55 -29.72 3.71
CA PHE A 31 -12.53 -30.04 2.67
C PHE A 31 -12.13 -29.38 1.35
N LEU A 32 -12.19 -30.17 0.28
CA LEU A 32 -11.96 -29.68 -1.07
C LEU A 32 -13.27 -29.78 -1.86
N VAL A 33 -13.75 -28.65 -2.35
CA VAL A 33 -14.98 -28.56 -3.14
C VAL A 33 -14.61 -28.29 -4.59
N PHE A 34 -14.97 -29.22 -5.48
CA PHE A 34 -14.76 -29.09 -6.92
C PHE A 34 -16.03 -28.57 -7.59
N ARG A 35 -15.99 -27.35 -8.13
CA ARG A 35 -17.09 -26.75 -8.88
C ARG A 35 -16.85 -26.88 -10.36
N GLN A 36 -17.71 -27.63 -11.06
CA GLN A 36 -17.65 -27.73 -12.50
C GLN A 36 -18.06 -26.40 -13.15
N ILE A 37 -17.16 -25.81 -13.95
CA ILE A 37 -17.42 -24.55 -14.67
C ILE A 37 -17.55 -24.75 -16.19
N ALA A 38 -17.06 -25.87 -16.72
CA ALA A 38 -17.27 -26.30 -18.10
C ALA A 38 -17.14 -27.82 -18.22
N ARG A 39 -17.25 -28.35 -19.44
CA ARG A 39 -17.00 -29.77 -19.70
C ARG A 39 -15.59 -30.14 -19.25
N SER A 40 -15.48 -30.98 -18.23
CA SER A 40 -14.21 -31.44 -17.65
C SER A 40 -13.29 -30.34 -17.10
N VAL A 41 -13.82 -29.15 -16.80
CA VAL A 41 -13.07 -28.05 -16.16
C VAL A 41 -13.71 -27.75 -14.81
N PHE A 42 -12.88 -27.77 -13.76
CA PHE A 42 -13.30 -27.55 -12.40
C PHE A 42 -12.50 -26.41 -11.78
N THR A 43 -13.20 -25.55 -11.05
CA THR A 43 -12.60 -24.71 -10.01
C THR A 43 -12.56 -25.49 -8.71
N MET A 44 -11.66 -25.14 -7.81
CA MET A 44 -11.52 -25.83 -6.55
C MET A 44 -11.43 -24.82 -5.41
N GLN A 45 -12.20 -25.06 -4.36
CA GLN A 45 -12.21 -24.26 -3.13
C GLN A 45 -11.73 -25.15 -1.99
N ILE A 46 -10.91 -24.59 -1.11
CA ILE A 46 -10.36 -25.29 0.06
C ILE A 46 -11.01 -24.69 1.29
N PHE A 47 -11.54 -25.53 2.16
CA PHE A 47 -12.09 -25.12 3.45
C PHE A 47 -11.26 -25.73 4.56
N ALA A 48 -10.92 -24.89 5.54
CA ALA A 48 -10.23 -25.33 6.73
C ALA A 48 -11.11 -26.29 7.56
N LEU A 49 -10.52 -26.90 8.57
CA LEU A 49 -11.22 -27.75 9.54
C LEU A 49 -12.43 -27.05 10.20
N SER A 50 -12.41 -25.72 10.30
CA SER A 50 -13.53 -24.91 10.79
C SER A 50 -14.70 -24.79 9.81
N ALA A 51 -14.64 -25.44 8.65
CA ALA A 51 -15.56 -25.29 7.52
C ALA A 51 -15.60 -23.86 6.92
N CYS A 52 -14.66 -22.99 7.28
CA CYS A 52 -14.49 -21.69 6.63
C CYS A 52 -13.61 -21.83 5.38
N GLU A 53 -13.97 -21.12 4.32
CA GLU A 53 -13.17 -21.09 3.09
C GLU A 53 -11.79 -20.44 3.36
N ARG A 54 -10.72 -21.06 2.86
CA ARG A 54 -9.39 -20.47 2.87
C ARG A 54 -9.31 -19.41 1.77
N ILE A 55 -9.29 -18.15 2.19
CA ILE A 55 -9.10 -17.02 1.28
C ILE A 55 -7.60 -16.88 1.03
N HIS A 56 -7.16 -17.19 -0.18
CA HIS A 56 -5.82 -16.83 -0.64
C HIS A 56 -5.81 -15.33 -0.95
N LEU A 57 -5.54 -14.52 0.06
CA LEU A 57 -5.26 -13.10 -0.12
C LEU A 57 -3.94 -13.01 -0.87
N CYS A 58 -3.99 -12.80 -2.19
CA CYS A 58 -2.80 -12.37 -2.90
C CYS A 58 -2.44 -11.00 -2.31
N GLU A 59 -1.34 -10.93 -1.58
CA GLU A 59 -0.77 -9.64 -1.19
C GLU A 59 -0.42 -8.90 -2.48
N ARG A 60 -1.33 -8.04 -2.93
CA ARG A 60 -1.09 -7.07 -3.98
C ARG A 60 -0.03 -6.14 -3.43
N ASN A 61 1.22 -6.53 -3.65
CA ASN A 61 2.41 -5.87 -3.17
C ASN A 61 2.29 -4.39 -3.56
N ASN A 62 1.97 -3.53 -2.60
CA ASN A 62 1.96 -2.07 -2.79
C ASN A 62 3.42 -1.61 -2.91
N ARG A 63 4.07 -1.97 -4.02
CA ARG A 63 5.35 -1.43 -4.47
C ARG A 63 5.20 -0.01 -5.04
N GLN A 64 4.18 0.73 -4.59
CA GLN A 64 4.05 2.16 -4.78
C GLN A 64 3.72 2.87 -3.47
N SER A 65 4.37 2.46 -2.36
CA SER A 65 5.03 3.48 -1.55
C SER A 65 6.13 4.14 -2.39
N ARG A 66 5.73 4.91 -3.41
CA ARG A 66 6.47 6.10 -3.78
C ARG A 66 6.48 6.90 -2.49
N LYS A 67 7.56 6.75 -1.71
CA LYS A 67 7.98 7.71 -0.71
C LYS A 67 8.00 9.05 -1.46
N ARG A 68 6.87 9.76 -1.44
CA ARG A 68 6.85 11.17 -1.79
C ARG A 68 7.79 11.77 -0.77
N LYS A 69 8.98 12.16 -1.24
CA LYS A 69 9.92 12.96 -0.47
C LYS A 69 9.11 14.04 0.24
N PRO A 70 9.35 14.30 1.54
CA PRO A 70 8.78 15.47 2.19
C PRO A 70 8.98 16.66 1.26
N ARG A 71 7.88 17.37 1.00
CA ARG A 71 7.86 18.62 0.25
C ARG A 71 8.99 19.49 0.80
N ARG A 72 9.88 19.95 -0.10
CA ARG A 72 11.01 20.83 0.22
C ARG A 72 10.53 21.90 1.20
N GLN A 73 11.08 21.91 2.42
CA GLN A 73 10.98 23.07 3.29
C GLN A 73 11.71 24.19 2.54
N THR A 74 10.97 25.24 2.19
CA THR A 74 11.55 26.51 1.77
C THR A 74 12.58 26.92 2.81
N GLY A 75 13.80 27.21 2.37
CA GLY A 75 14.97 27.47 3.23
C GLY A 75 14.92 28.79 4.01
N TYR A 76 13.75 29.18 4.49
CA TYR A 76 13.58 30.32 5.39
C TYR A 76 13.12 29.80 6.75
N PRO A 77 13.84 30.13 7.83
CA PRO A 77 13.41 29.78 9.17
C PRO A 77 12.06 30.43 9.49
N ALA A 78 11.22 29.75 10.27
CA ALA A 78 9.82 30.13 10.50
C ALA A 78 9.65 31.52 11.14
N ASN A 79 10.69 32.02 11.82
CA ASN A 79 10.76 33.38 12.36
C ASN A 79 10.94 34.47 11.27
N GLN A 80 11.07 34.09 10.00
CA GLN A 80 11.26 35.00 8.85
C GLN A 80 10.04 35.02 7.91
N MET A 81 8.87 34.56 8.39
CA MET A 81 7.60 34.60 7.66
C MET A 81 6.51 35.29 8.51
N VAL A 82 5.74 36.20 7.90
CA VAL A 82 4.55 36.80 8.51
C VAL A 82 3.37 36.54 7.58
N GLU A 83 2.32 35.90 8.10
CA GLU A 83 1.12 35.47 7.33
C GLU A 83 1.46 34.68 6.04
N GLY A 84 2.56 33.91 6.06
CA GLY A 84 3.00 33.09 4.94
C GLY A 84 3.81 33.82 3.86
N ILE A 85 4.14 35.11 4.06
CA ILE A 85 4.97 35.90 3.14
C ILE A 85 6.39 36.04 3.73
N PRO A 86 7.46 35.79 2.93
CA PRO A 86 8.83 36.06 3.37
C PRO A 86 9.02 37.55 3.69
N VAL A 87 9.63 37.86 4.83
CA VAL A 87 9.82 39.25 5.31
C VAL A 87 10.54 40.15 4.30
N ASN A 88 11.44 39.58 3.50
CA ASN A 88 12.18 40.25 2.43
C ASN A 88 11.36 40.54 1.15
N HIS A 89 10.08 40.15 1.11
CA HIS A 89 9.19 40.39 -0.02
C HIS A 89 8.13 41.48 0.24
N TRP A 90 8.10 42.06 1.45
CA TRP A 90 7.22 43.18 1.76
C TRP A 90 7.72 44.47 1.12
N ARG A 91 6.93 45.02 0.17
CA ARG A 91 7.15 46.34 -0.44
C ARG A 91 6.08 47.30 0.10
N GLY A 92 6.44 48.13 1.09
CA GLY A 92 5.58 49.20 1.58
C GLY A 92 5.42 50.35 0.56
N PRO A 93 4.45 51.26 0.76
CA PRO A 93 4.30 52.45 -0.09
C PRO A 93 5.36 53.49 0.29
N GLY A 94 6.29 53.76 -0.62
CA GLY A 94 7.40 54.70 -0.42
C GLY A 94 8.75 53.99 -0.41
N GLY A 95 9.48 54.08 -1.52
CA GLY A 95 10.59 53.20 -1.88
C GLY A 95 11.96 53.56 -1.31
N ASP A 96 12.10 53.69 0.01
CA ASP A 96 13.39 53.98 0.65
C ASP A 96 13.70 52.92 1.72
N GLU A 97 14.50 51.91 1.34
CA GLU A 97 14.68 50.64 2.06
C GLU A 97 15.49 50.74 3.39
N ILE A 98 16.18 51.86 3.61
CA ILE A 98 17.12 52.01 4.73
C ILE A 98 16.42 52.57 5.98
N GLY A 99 15.44 53.45 5.81
CA GLY A 99 14.71 54.04 6.94
C GLY A 99 13.86 53.03 7.71
N ALA A 100 13.24 52.07 7.01
CA ALA A 100 12.31 51.12 7.63
C ALA A 100 12.97 50.08 8.56
N LYS A 101 14.26 49.76 8.33
CA LYS A 101 14.98 48.77 9.15
C LYS A 101 15.34 49.36 10.52
N GLU A 102 15.76 50.63 10.55
CA GLU A 102 16.09 51.38 11.77
C GLU A 102 14.86 51.58 12.67
N THR A 103 13.71 51.96 12.09
CA THR A 103 12.47 52.19 12.85
C THR A 103 11.94 50.91 13.50
N TRP A 104 12.13 49.75 12.86
CA TRP A 104 11.70 48.46 13.42
C TRP A 104 12.61 47.95 14.54
N TRP A 105 13.94 48.12 14.40
CA TRP A 105 14.88 47.79 15.48
C TRP A 105 14.60 48.59 16.76
N GLN A 106 14.21 49.86 16.64
CA GLN A 106 13.81 50.69 17.78
C GLN A 106 12.46 50.28 18.41
N GLN A 107 11.54 49.67 17.66
CA GLN A 107 10.22 49.26 18.18
C GLN A 107 10.27 47.95 18.96
N ILE A 108 11.13 47.00 18.56
CA ILE A 108 11.26 45.68 19.21
C ILE A 108 12.08 45.76 20.51
N HIS A 109 13.00 46.71 20.59
CA HIS A 109 13.89 46.90 21.74
C HIS A 109 13.68 48.24 22.47
N GLY A 110 12.67 49.02 22.09
CA GLY A 110 12.49 50.37 22.57
C GLY A 110 12.19 50.45 24.06
N ASN A 111 12.94 51.32 24.74
CA ASN A 111 12.33 52.18 25.77
C ASN A 111 11.78 53.42 25.08
#